data_AF-A0A8B6Y0N4-F1
#
_entry.id   AF-A0A8B6Y0N4-F1
#
_cell.length_a   1.000
_cell.length_b   1.000
_cell.length_c   1.000
_cell.angle_alpha   90.00
_cell.angle_beta   90.00
_cell.angle_gamma   90.00
#
_symmetry.space_group_name_H-M   'P 1'
#
loop_
_entity.id
_entity.type
_entity.pdbx_description
1 polymer ?
#
loop_
_entity_poly.entity_id
_entity_poly.type
_entity_poly.pdbx_seq_one_letter_code
_entity_poly.pdbx_strand_id
1 'polypeptide(L)'
;MIVETFQHNSIPLSDCMAQAYDNGSNMAGKYNGVQAKILQLCPLALFSPCGCQTLNLVGNDAAECIPKAVTFFGTIQTVYNLFSSSPTRWEILSKHINCSLKGMSHTRWSDRVESVKPFAQLPGIKLSLEELLEINLISKTRAEVQGALYYINFPA
;
A
#
# COMPACT_ATOMS: atom_id res chain seq x y z
N MET A 1 26.93 -10.32 -2.22
CA MET A 1 26.32 -8.97 -2.35
C MET A 1 26.72 -8.03 -1.21
N ILE A 2 26.11 -8.02 0.00
CA ILE A 2 26.46 -6.99 1.01
C ILE A 2 27.88 -7.16 1.59
N VAL A 3 28.29 -8.39 1.94
CA VAL A 3 29.63 -8.67 2.47
C VAL A 3 30.72 -8.31 1.44
N GLU A 4 30.50 -8.71 0.18
CA GLU A 4 31.37 -8.35 -0.95
C GLU A 4 31.45 -6.83 -1.14
N THR A 5 30.35 -6.08 -0.96
CA THR A 5 30.37 -4.61 -1.05
C THR A 5 31.25 -4.00 0.04
N PHE A 6 31.16 -4.46 1.29
CA PHE A 6 32.03 -3.98 2.36
C PHE A 6 33.50 -4.29 2.07
N GLN A 7 33.79 -5.51 1.61
CA GLN A 7 35.14 -5.92 1.21
C GLN A 7 35.70 -5.07 0.07
N HIS A 8 34.92 -4.86 -1.00
CA HIS A 8 35.32 -4.06 -2.15
C HIS A 8 35.63 -2.60 -1.77
N ASN A 9 34.88 -2.04 -0.82
CA ASN A 9 35.11 -0.69 -0.31
C ASN A 9 36.16 -0.62 0.82
N SER A 10 36.82 -1.74 1.15
CA SER A 10 37.77 -1.81 2.26
C SER A 10 37.17 -1.37 3.61
N ILE A 11 35.87 -1.63 3.81
CA ILE A 11 35.16 -1.33 5.06
C ILE A 11 35.14 -2.60 5.92
N PRO A 12 35.85 -2.64 7.06
CA PRO A 12 35.92 -3.83 7.90
C PRO A 12 34.58 -4.11 8.58
N LEU A 13 33.96 -5.25 8.26
CA LEU A 13 32.72 -5.71 8.90
C LEU A 13 32.91 -6.08 10.39
N SER A 14 34.15 -6.36 10.82
CA SER A 14 34.49 -6.58 12.23
C SER A 14 34.16 -5.38 13.11
N ASP A 15 34.14 -4.19 12.54
CA ASP A 15 33.91 -2.92 13.24
C ASP A 15 32.42 -2.53 13.18
N CYS A 16 31.58 -3.40 12.63
CA CYS A 16 30.13 -3.20 12.58
C CYS A 16 29.54 -3.29 14.00
N MET A 17 29.16 -2.14 14.54
CA MET A 17 28.54 -2.06 15.87
C MET A 17 27.03 -2.33 15.83
N ALA A 18 26.38 -2.00 14.72
CA ALA A 18 24.93 -2.12 14.57
C ALA A 18 24.51 -2.29 13.11
N GLN A 19 23.33 -2.87 12.93
CA GLN A 19 22.67 -3.14 11.67
C GLN A 19 21.18 -2.81 11.78
N ALA A 20 20.66 -2.04 10.82
CA ALA A 20 19.26 -1.63 10.80
C ALA A 20 18.71 -1.56 9.36
N TYR A 21 17.59 -2.24 9.13
CA TYR A 21 16.91 -2.33 7.83
C TYR A 21 15.50 -2.91 8.02
N ASP A 22 14.78 -3.20 6.91
CA ASP A 22 13.42 -3.73 6.96
C ASP A 22 13.32 -5.11 7.63
N ASN A 23 12.10 -5.44 8.08
CA ASN A 23 11.79 -6.71 8.73
C ASN A 23 11.51 -7.84 7.74
N GLY A 24 11.81 -7.66 6.45
CA GLY A 24 11.63 -8.68 5.44
C GLY A 24 12.49 -9.90 5.75
N SER A 25 12.01 -11.09 5.39
CA SER A 25 12.72 -12.36 5.67
C SER A 25 14.12 -12.42 5.06
N ASN A 26 14.36 -11.73 3.94
CA ASN A 26 15.68 -11.63 3.32
C ASN A 26 16.64 -10.73 4.12
N MET A 27 16.11 -9.81 4.92
CA MET A 27 16.88 -8.83 5.67
C MET A 27 17.01 -9.28 7.13
N ALA A 28 15.90 -9.39 7.86
CA ALA A 28 15.82 -9.78 9.27
C ALA A 28 15.62 -11.31 9.49
N GLY A 29 15.90 -12.13 8.47
CA GLY A 29 15.74 -13.58 8.56
C GLY A 29 16.74 -14.24 9.52
N LYS A 30 16.23 -15.10 10.40
CA LYS A 30 17.02 -15.81 11.43
C LYS A 30 18.16 -16.68 10.89
N TYR A 31 17.98 -17.28 9.71
CA TYR A 31 18.92 -18.28 9.18
C TYR A 31 19.69 -17.76 7.95
N ASN A 32 18.96 -17.22 6.97
CA ASN A 32 19.53 -16.81 5.68
C ASN A 32 19.42 -15.31 5.41
N GLY A 33 18.92 -14.54 6.38
CA GLY A 33 18.80 -13.10 6.27
C GLY A 33 20.16 -12.40 6.33
N VAL A 34 20.19 -11.15 5.86
CA VAL A 34 21.35 -10.26 6.04
C VAL A 34 21.76 -10.20 7.53
N GLN A 35 20.79 -10.19 8.44
CA GLN A 35 21.00 -10.19 9.88
C GLN A 35 21.84 -11.37 10.35
N ALA A 36 21.43 -12.57 9.98
CA ALA A 36 22.14 -13.78 10.35
C ALA A 36 23.57 -13.79 9.79
N LYS A 37 23.75 -13.34 8.54
CA LYS A 37 25.06 -13.31 7.87
C LYS A 37 26.01 -12.29 8.50
N ILE A 38 25.52 -11.10 8.86
CA ILE A 38 26.33 -10.10 9.55
C ILE A 38 26.67 -10.59 10.97
N LEU A 39 25.71 -11.18 11.71
CA LEU A 39 25.97 -11.72 13.04
C LEU A 39 26.97 -12.87 13.06
N GLN A 40 27.03 -13.68 11.99
CA GLN A 40 28.06 -14.73 11.84
C GLN A 40 29.47 -14.15 11.75
N LEU A 41 29.63 -12.96 11.17
CA LEU A 41 30.92 -12.29 10.97
C LEU A 41 31.27 -11.33 12.11
N CYS A 42 30.27 -10.64 12.67
CA CYS A 42 30.38 -9.74 13.80
C CYS A 42 29.29 -10.08 14.84
N PRO A 43 29.58 -10.97 15.80
CA PRO A 43 28.60 -11.42 16.79
C PRO A 43 28.08 -10.33 17.72
N LEU A 44 28.81 -9.20 17.83
CA LEU A 44 28.45 -8.06 18.68
C LEU A 44 27.59 -7.00 17.96
N ALA A 45 27.35 -7.16 16.66
CA ALA A 45 26.57 -6.19 15.88
C ALA A 45 25.09 -6.21 16.28
N LEU A 46 24.63 -5.14 16.95
CA LEU A 46 23.24 -5.01 17.40
C LEU A 46 22.29 -4.89 16.22
N PHE A 47 21.18 -5.62 16.26
CA PHE A 47 20.13 -5.49 15.25
C PHE A 47 18.99 -4.59 15.75
N SER A 48 18.59 -3.63 14.92
CA SER A 48 17.40 -2.79 15.16
C SER A 48 16.48 -2.82 13.94
N PRO A 49 15.21 -3.22 14.08
CA PRO A 49 14.26 -3.19 12.98
C PRO A 49 13.96 -1.75 12.54
N CYS A 50 13.70 -1.53 11.25
CA CYS A 50 13.34 -0.21 10.73
C CYS A 50 12.04 0.30 11.38
N GLY A 51 12.15 1.38 12.16
CA GLY A 51 11.01 2.01 12.84
C GLY A 51 9.89 2.44 11.89
N CYS A 52 10.23 2.93 10.69
CA CYS A 52 9.24 3.30 9.67
C CYS A 52 8.40 2.09 9.23
N GLN A 53 9.03 0.92 9.06
CA GLN A 53 8.32 -0.29 8.68
C GLN A 53 7.50 -0.87 9.84
N THR A 54 8.03 -0.82 11.06
CA THR A 54 7.28 -1.22 12.24
C THR A 54 6.04 -0.35 12.42
N LEU A 55 6.16 0.98 12.27
CA LEU A 55 5.02 1.90 12.34
C LEU A 55 4.00 1.63 11.22
N ASN A 56 4.47 1.31 10.01
CA ASN A 56 3.63 0.91 8.89
C ASN A 56 2.77 -0.33 9.22
N LEU A 57 3.38 -1.35 9.84
CA LEU A 57 2.68 -2.56 10.26
C LEU A 57 1.64 -2.26 11.33
N VAL A 58 2.00 -1.49 12.36
CA VAL A 58 1.04 -1.07 13.41
C VAL A 58 -0.16 -0.33 12.82
N GLY A 59 0.07 0.56 11.85
CA GLY A 59 -1.01 1.27 11.16
C GLY A 59 -1.94 0.33 10.39
N ASN A 60 -1.36 -0.62 9.63
CA ASN A 60 -2.13 -1.63 8.92
C ASN A 60 -2.97 -2.49 9.88
N ASP A 61 -2.34 -3.05 10.90
CA ASP A 61 -3.00 -3.92 11.88
C ASP A 61 -4.13 -3.18 12.59
N ALA A 62 -3.90 -1.93 13.02
CA ALA A 62 -4.91 -1.12 13.68
C ALA A 62 -6.16 -0.89 12.80
N ALA A 63 -5.99 -0.69 11.50
CA ALA A 63 -7.11 -0.51 10.58
C ALA A 63 -7.79 -1.83 10.22
N GLU A 64 -7.04 -2.93 10.14
CA GLU A 64 -7.59 -4.26 9.89
C GLU A 64 -8.41 -4.79 11.08
N CYS A 65 -8.11 -4.34 12.29
CA CYS A 65 -8.91 -4.65 13.48
C CYS A 65 -10.27 -3.91 13.56
N ILE A 66 -10.51 -2.89 12.72
CA ILE A 66 -11.74 -2.07 12.79
C ILE A 66 -12.60 -2.36 11.55
N PRO A 67 -13.74 -3.07 11.69
CA PRO A 67 -14.57 -3.44 10.54
C PRO A 67 -14.99 -2.27 9.66
N LYS A 68 -15.33 -1.12 10.27
CA LYS A 68 -15.66 0.11 9.53
C LYS A 68 -14.48 0.64 8.70
N ALA A 69 -13.25 0.57 9.23
CA ALA A 69 -12.06 1.01 8.52
C ALA A 69 -11.71 0.03 7.37
N VAL A 70 -11.87 -1.27 7.60
CA VAL A 70 -11.73 -2.31 6.56
C VAL A 70 -12.69 -2.03 5.40
N THR A 71 -13.97 -1.80 5.68
CA THR A 71 -14.96 -1.46 4.64
C THR A 71 -14.61 -0.14 3.94
N PHE A 72 -14.27 0.91 4.70
CA PHE A 72 -13.91 2.22 4.15
C PHE A 72 -12.74 2.14 3.15
N PHE A 73 -11.62 1.55 3.57
CA PHE A 73 -10.46 1.40 2.70
C PHE A 73 -10.73 0.41 1.56
N GLY A 74 -11.52 -0.65 1.80
CA GLY A 74 -11.96 -1.59 0.77
C GLY A 74 -12.77 -0.91 -0.33
N THR A 75 -13.67 0.01 0.01
CA THR A 75 -14.44 0.81 -0.95
C THR A 75 -13.55 1.72 -1.78
N ILE A 76 -12.60 2.43 -1.14
CA ILE A 76 -11.63 3.28 -1.83
C ILE A 76 -10.81 2.46 -2.85
N GLN A 77 -10.30 1.29 -2.44
CA GLN A 77 -9.55 0.41 -3.34
C GLN A 77 -10.41 -0.11 -4.48
N THR A 78 -11.66 -0.47 -4.21
CA THR A 78 -12.61 -0.95 -5.21
C THR A 78 -12.86 0.10 -6.28
N VAL A 79 -13.09 1.35 -5.88
CA VAL A 79 -13.28 2.47 -6.80
C VAL A 79 -12.02 2.69 -7.64
N TYR A 80 -10.83 2.71 -7.02
CA TYR A 80 -9.58 2.81 -7.78
C TYR A 80 -9.43 1.67 -8.80
N ASN A 81 -9.69 0.43 -8.40
CA ASN A 81 -9.59 -0.75 -9.29
C ASN A 81 -10.59 -0.67 -10.45
N LEU A 82 -11.82 -0.21 -10.19
CA LEU A 82 -12.86 -0.02 -11.20
C LEU A 82 -12.41 0.94 -12.30
N PHE A 83 -11.78 2.05 -11.96
CA PHE A 83 -11.34 3.03 -12.95
C PHE A 83 -9.99 2.68 -13.57
N SER A 84 -8.99 2.28 -12.78
CA SER A 84 -7.62 2.02 -13.26
C SER A 84 -7.49 0.80 -14.17
N SER A 85 -8.47 -0.11 -14.16
CA SER A 85 -8.46 -1.31 -15.00
C SER A 85 -8.95 -1.09 -16.44
N SER A 86 -9.28 0.14 -16.86
CA SER A 86 -9.54 0.47 -18.27
C SER A 86 -9.29 1.93 -18.58
N PRO A 87 -8.57 2.26 -19.67
CA PRO A 87 -8.41 3.64 -20.13
C PRO A 87 -9.74 4.35 -20.36
N THR A 88 -10.74 3.67 -20.93
CA THR A 88 -12.07 4.23 -21.17
C THR A 88 -12.78 4.59 -19.86
N ARG A 89 -12.64 3.76 -18.83
CA ARG A 89 -13.22 4.06 -17.50
C ARG A 89 -12.47 5.22 -16.85
N TRP A 90 -11.15 5.26 -16.99
CA TRP A 90 -10.33 6.37 -16.52
C TRP A 90 -10.67 7.71 -17.20
N GLU A 91 -11.00 7.68 -18.49
CA GLU A 91 -11.47 8.85 -19.23
C GLU A 91 -12.80 9.36 -18.67
N ILE A 92 -13.76 8.47 -18.39
CA ILE A 92 -15.03 8.83 -17.72
C ILE A 92 -14.76 9.55 -16.40
N LEU A 93 -13.92 8.98 -15.55
CA LEU A 93 -13.53 9.59 -14.27
C LEU A 93 -12.95 11.00 -14.46
N SER A 94 -12.06 11.16 -15.44
CA SER A 94 -11.36 12.41 -15.72
C SER A 94 -12.29 13.54 -16.19
N LYS A 95 -13.51 13.22 -16.65
CA LYS A 95 -14.54 14.22 -16.97
C LYS A 95 -15.15 14.86 -15.72
N HIS A 96 -15.20 14.13 -14.61
CA HIS A 96 -15.97 14.52 -13.41
C HIS A 96 -15.10 14.94 -12.23
N ILE A 97 -13.82 14.58 -12.21
CA ILE A 97 -12.87 15.01 -11.17
C ILE A 97 -11.59 15.56 -11.80
N ASN A 98 -10.98 16.55 -11.14
CA ASN A 98 -9.75 17.20 -11.63
C ASN A 98 -8.45 16.61 -11.01
N CYS A 99 -8.55 15.45 -10.37
CA CYS A 99 -7.41 14.75 -9.77
C CYS A 99 -7.41 13.27 -10.16
N SER A 100 -6.29 12.60 -9.96
CA SER A 100 -6.16 11.16 -10.22
C SER A 100 -6.43 10.35 -8.96
N LEU A 101 -7.13 9.22 -9.10
CA LEU A 101 -7.20 8.21 -8.04
C LEU A 101 -5.82 7.55 -7.85
N LYS A 102 -5.55 7.10 -6.62
CA LYS A 102 -4.33 6.35 -6.32
C LYS A 102 -4.66 5.09 -5.54
N GLY A 103 -4.11 3.95 -5.96
CA GLY A 103 -4.23 2.69 -5.25
C GLY A 103 -3.43 2.69 -3.97
N MET A 104 -3.90 1.96 -2.96
CA MET A 104 -3.18 1.82 -1.70
C MET A 104 -2.07 0.77 -1.84
N SER A 105 -1.02 0.93 -1.04
CA SER A 105 0.06 -0.05 -0.91
C SER A 105 -0.06 -0.80 0.41
N HIS A 106 0.11 -2.12 0.37
CA HIS A 106 0.24 -2.92 1.59
C HIS A 106 1.52 -2.59 2.37
N THR A 107 2.59 -2.20 1.66
CA THR A 107 3.91 -1.94 2.26
C THR A 107 4.12 -0.48 2.67
N ARG A 108 3.20 0.43 2.30
CA ARG A 108 3.29 1.87 2.58
C ARG A 108 1.93 2.44 3.00
N TRP A 109 1.70 2.48 4.30
CA TRP A 109 0.54 3.01 5.00
C TRP A 109 0.29 4.47 4.64
N SER A 110 1.38 5.23 4.43
CA SER A 110 1.30 6.62 3.99
C SER A 110 0.58 6.81 2.65
N ASP A 111 0.55 5.80 1.77
CA ASP A 111 -0.18 5.89 0.50
C ASP A 111 -1.69 6.04 0.70
N ARG A 112 -2.24 5.64 1.84
CA ARG A 112 -3.67 5.81 2.15
C ARG A 112 -4.10 7.26 2.16
N VAL A 113 -3.22 8.18 2.56
CA VAL A 113 -3.49 9.62 2.52
C VAL A 113 -3.75 10.06 1.08
N GLU A 114 -2.89 9.63 0.15
CA GLU A 114 -3.05 9.95 -1.27
C GLU A 114 -4.24 9.23 -1.91
N SER A 115 -4.58 8.02 -1.45
CA SER A 115 -5.77 7.30 -1.91
C SER A 115 -7.08 7.93 -1.45
N VAL A 116 -7.10 8.54 -0.26
CA VAL A 116 -8.30 9.19 0.32
C VAL A 116 -8.51 10.59 -0.25
N LYS A 117 -7.45 11.37 -0.50
CA LYS A 117 -7.52 12.77 -0.97
C LYS A 117 -8.51 13.01 -2.13
N PRO A 118 -8.52 12.20 -3.21
CA PRO A 118 -9.47 12.38 -4.32
C PRO A 118 -10.94 12.28 -3.92
N PHE A 119 -11.27 11.56 -2.84
CA PHE A 119 -12.64 11.40 -2.35
C PHE A 119 -13.21 12.67 -1.71
N ALA A 120 -12.41 13.74 -1.58
CA ALA A 120 -12.93 15.08 -1.36
C ALA A 120 -13.83 15.57 -2.52
N GLN A 121 -13.68 15.01 -3.72
CA GLN A 121 -14.55 15.22 -4.88
C GLN A 121 -15.61 14.12 -5.03
N LEU A 122 -16.17 13.66 -3.91
CA LEU A 122 -17.16 12.57 -3.87
C LEU A 122 -18.33 12.73 -4.86
N PRO A 123 -18.90 13.94 -5.08
CA PRO A 123 -19.94 14.11 -6.08
C PRO A 123 -19.50 13.72 -7.49
N GLY A 124 -18.28 14.08 -7.90
CA GLY A 124 -17.73 13.71 -9.20
C GLY A 124 -17.42 12.22 -9.32
N ILE A 125 -16.92 11.60 -8.26
CA ILE A 125 -16.72 10.14 -8.21
C ILE A 125 -18.05 9.41 -8.35
N LYS A 126 -19.10 9.89 -7.68
CA LYS A 126 -20.46 9.33 -7.77
C LYS A 126 -21.00 9.41 -9.20
N LEU A 127 -20.94 10.59 -9.83
CA LEU A 127 -21.35 10.76 -11.22
C LEU A 127 -20.58 9.84 -12.17
N SER A 128 -19.27 9.67 -11.94
CA SER A 128 -18.43 8.76 -12.72
C SER A 128 -18.89 7.30 -12.59
N LEU A 129 -19.24 6.86 -11.38
CA LEU A 129 -19.76 5.51 -11.13
C LEU A 129 -21.15 5.30 -11.73
N GLU A 130 -21.99 6.33 -11.73
CA GLU A 130 -23.30 6.32 -12.40
C GLU A 130 -23.13 6.21 -13.92
N GLU A 131 -22.21 6.99 -14.53
CA GLU A 131 -21.90 6.89 -15.98
C GLU A 131 -21.34 5.51 -16.36
N LEU A 132 -20.61 4.82 -15.45
CA LEU A 132 -20.17 3.44 -15.70
C LEU A 132 -21.34 2.45 -15.87
N LEU A 133 -22.51 2.71 -15.28
CA LEU A 133 -23.65 1.81 -15.41
C LEU A 133 -24.32 1.88 -16.79
N GLU A 134 -24.09 2.97 -17.53
CA GLU A 134 -24.61 3.21 -18.88
C GLU A 134 -23.77 2.54 -19.98
N ILE A 135 -22.55 2.11 -19.67
CA ILE A 135 -21.69 1.38 -20.62
C ILE A 135 -21.86 -0.13 -20.52
N ASN A 136 -21.41 -0.85 -21.55
CA ASN A 136 -21.44 -2.31 -21.58
C ASN A 136 -20.38 -2.90 -20.62
N LEU A 137 -20.81 -3.25 -19.41
CA LEU A 137 -20.00 -3.90 -18.38
C LEU A 137 -20.33 -5.38 -18.26
N ILE A 138 -19.31 -6.20 -17.97
CA ILE A 138 -19.53 -7.57 -17.51
C ILE A 138 -20.27 -7.59 -16.16
N SER A 139 -21.00 -8.67 -15.89
CA SER A 139 -21.82 -8.82 -14.67
C SER A 139 -21.06 -8.53 -13.38
N LYS A 140 -19.82 -9.03 -13.26
CA LYS A 140 -18.95 -8.80 -12.11
C LYS A 140 -18.67 -7.30 -11.89
N THR A 141 -18.24 -6.59 -12.93
CA THR A 141 -17.92 -5.16 -12.85
C THR A 141 -19.16 -4.33 -12.55
N ARG A 142 -20.31 -4.69 -13.12
CA ARG A 142 -21.59 -4.02 -12.81
C ARG A 142 -21.96 -4.18 -11.33
N ALA A 143 -21.78 -5.37 -10.76
CA ALA A 143 -22.00 -5.62 -9.33
C ALA A 143 -21.02 -4.83 -8.44
N GLU A 144 -19.74 -4.74 -8.83
CA GLU A 144 -18.74 -3.93 -8.12
C GLU A 144 -19.09 -2.43 -8.12
N VAL A 145 -19.55 -1.89 -9.26
CA VAL A 145 -20.01 -0.50 -9.37
C VAL A 145 -21.22 -0.24 -8.46
N GLN A 146 -22.21 -1.12 -8.48
CA GLN A 146 -23.39 -1.02 -7.61
C GLN A 146 -23.03 -1.09 -6.13
N GLY A 147 -22.13 -2.00 -5.76
CA GLY A 147 -21.60 -2.10 -4.40
C GLY A 147 -20.87 -0.83 -3.97
N ALA A 148 -20.00 -0.28 -4.83
CA ALA A 148 -19.31 0.98 -4.56
C ALA A 148 -20.30 2.14 -4.35
N LEU A 149 -21.33 2.26 -5.19
CA LEU A 149 -22.38 3.26 -5.04
C LEU A 149 -23.16 3.08 -3.73
N TYR A 150 -23.47 1.84 -3.34
CA TYR A 150 -24.15 1.57 -2.07
C TYR A 150 -23.36 2.10 -0.87
N TYR A 151 -22.05 1.80 -0.81
CA TYR A 151 -21.19 2.23 0.30
C TYR A 151 -20.85 3.72 0.29
N ILE A 152 -20.82 4.36 -0.88
CA ILE A 152 -20.58 5.81 -1.01
C ILE A 152 -21.81 6.64 -0.63
N ASN A 153 -23.02 6.11 -0.85
CA ASN A 153 -24.27 6.83 -0.60
C ASN A 153 -24.80 6.66 0.85
N PHE A 154 -24.16 5.85 1.69
CA PHE A 154 -24.63 5.66 3.05
C PHE A 154 -24.35 6.91 3.91
N PRO A 155 -25.35 7.56 4.51
CA PRO A 155 -25.10 8.59 5.51
C PRO A 155 -24.40 7.95 6.71
N ALA A 156 -23.31 8.56 7.15
CA ALA A 156 -22.60 8.19 8.37
C ALA A 156 -23.48 8.38 9.61
#